data_AF-A0A5N5HL14-F1
#
_entry.id   AF-A0A5N5HL14-F1
#
_cell.length_a   1.000
_cell.length_b   1.000
_cell.length_c   1.000
_cell.angle_alpha   90.00
_cell.angle_beta   90.00
_cell.angle_gamma   90.00
#
_symmetry.space_group_name_H-M   'P 1'
#
loop_
_entity.id
_entity.type
_entity.pdbx_description
1 polymer ?
#
loop_
_entity_poly.entity_id
_entity_poly.type
_entity_poly.pdbx_seq_one_letter_code
_entity_poly.pdbx_strand_id
1 'polypeptide(L)' 'MGETNALLQRNTILKRETALATAAIYDSMFAAEDGTIPATFQVIYMTGWRDHPSQQRAKRRGSATVSFQDIQKQFGSED' A
#
# COMPACT_ATOMS: atom_id res chain seq x y z
N MET A 1 -1.66 -7.71 -8.65
CA MET A 1 -1.58 -8.67 -7.53
C MET A 1 -0.24 -9.39 -7.62
N GLY A 2 0.78 -8.91 -6.91
CA GLY A 2 2.14 -9.47 -6.99
C GLY A 2 2.84 -9.58 -5.63
N GLU A 3 2.19 -9.14 -4.57
CA GLU A 3 2.71 -9.24 -3.21
C GLU A 3 2.47 -10.68 -2.75
N THR A 4 3.48 -11.52 -2.95
CA THR A 4 3.54 -12.90 -2.43
C THR A 4 3.89 -12.87 -0.94
N ASN A 5 3.61 -13.96 -0.24
CA ASN A 5 3.99 -14.16 1.16
C ASN A 5 5.46 -13.75 1.45
N ALA A 6 5.65 -12.73 2.30
CA ALA A 6 6.94 -12.13 2.63
C ALA A 6 7.73 -12.89 3.73
N LEU A 7 7.21 -14.00 4.26
CA LEU A 7 7.88 -14.78 5.31
C LEU A 7 9.07 -15.56 4.74
N LEU A 8 10.27 -15.19 5.18
CA LEU A 8 11.54 -15.82 4.76
C LEU A 8 11.64 -17.30 5.16
N GLN A 9 11.03 -17.69 6.28
CA GLN A 9 11.09 -19.06 6.80
C GLN A 9 9.81 -19.87 6.53
N ARG A 10 9.05 -19.52 5.49
CA ARG A 10 7.82 -20.27 5.20
C ARG A 10 8.15 -21.69 4.74
N ASN A 11 7.36 -22.64 5.21
CA ASN A 11 7.33 -23.96 4.58
C ASN A 11 6.59 -23.83 3.24
N THR A 12 7.21 -24.28 2.15
CA THR A 12 6.63 -24.16 0.81
C THR A 12 5.56 -25.21 0.53
N ILE A 13 5.58 -26.32 1.28
CA ILE A 13 4.68 -27.46 1.09
C ILE A 13 3.96 -27.75 2.41
N LEU A 14 2.63 -27.76 2.35
CA LEU A 14 1.79 -28.19 3.46
C LEU A 14 1.64 -29.72 3.41
N LYS A 15 2.01 -30.42 4.49
CA LYS A 15 1.82 -31.87 4.60
C LYS A 15 0.33 -32.20 4.75
N ARG A 16 -0.12 -33.25 4.05
CA ARG A 16 -1.53 -33.70 4.09
C ARG A 16 -2.01 -34.04 5.50
N GLU A 17 -1.19 -34.77 6.26
CA GLU A 17 -1.52 -35.15 7.64
C GLU A 17 -1.72 -33.93 8.54
N THR A 18 -0.87 -32.91 8.40
CA THR A 18 -1.01 -31.65 9.11
C THR A 18 -2.32 -30.96 8.74
N ALA A 19 -2.65 -30.86 7.45
CA ALA A 19 -3.91 -30.25 7.01
C ALA A 19 -5.13 -30.96 7.59
N LEU A 20 -5.15 -32.30 7.59
CA LEU A 20 -6.25 -33.10 8.14
C LEU A 20 -6.36 -32.94 9.66
N ALA A 21 -5.24 -33.00 10.39
CA ALA A 21 -5.22 -32.82 11.83
C ALA A 21 -5.68 -31.40 12.22
N THR A 22 -5.21 -30.38 11.51
CA THR A 22 -5.63 -28.99 11.74
C THR A 22 -7.11 -28.80 11.46
N ALA A 23 -7.65 -29.38 10.39
CA ALA A 23 -9.08 -29.29 10.08
C ALA A 23 -9.95 -29.84 11.21
N ALA A 24 -9.64 -31.03 11.73
CA ALA A 24 -10.38 -31.64 12.84
C ALA A 24 -10.32 -30.80 14.13
N ILE A 25 -9.14 -30.27 14.46
CA ILE A 25 -8.96 -29.42 15.64
C ILE A 25 -9.76 -28.13 15.50
N TYR A 26 -9.66 -27.44 14.36
CA TYR A 26 -10.35 -26.16 14.16
C TYR A 26 -11.87 -26.32 14.15
N ASP A 27 -12.37 -27.40 13.55
CA ASP A 27 -13.80 -27.73 13.57
C ASP A 27 -14.29 -27.89 15.02
N SER A 28 -13.60 -28.70 15.83
CA SER A 28 -13.98 -28.91 17.23
C SER A 28 -13.90 -27.66 18.12
N MET A 29 -13.02 -26.71 17.81
CA MET A 29 -12.76 -25.54 18.67
C MET A 29 -13.52 -24.29 18.24
N PHE A 30 -13.81 -24.14 16.95
CA PHE A 30 -14.21 -22.85 16.37
C PHE A 30 -15.36 -22.94 15.36
N ALA A 31 -15.94 -24.11 15.11
CA ALA A 31 -17.08 -24.22 14.20
C ALA A 31 -18.28 -23.41 14.71
N ALA A 32 -18.92 -22.69 13.79
CA ALA A 32 -20.21 -22.05 13.99
C ALA A 32 -21.36 -23.08 13.90
N GLU A 33 -22.57 -22.68 14.30
CA GLU A 33 -23.75 -23.56 14.29
C GLU A 33 -24.09 -24.12 12.89
N ASP A 34 -23.65 -23.44 11.84
CA ASP A 34 -23.83 -23.85 10.44
C ASP A 34 -22.70 -24.75 9.90
N GLY A 35 -21.73 -25.12 10.74
CA GLY A 35 -20.57 -25.92 10.38
C GLY A 35 -19.46 -25.16 9.63
N THR A 36 -19.54 -23.84 9.57
CA THR A 36 -18.47 -23.01 9.01
C THR A 36 -17.43 -22.64 10.07
N ILE A 37 -16.20 -22.33 9.63
CA ILE A 37 -15.12 -21.90 10.53
C ILE A 37 -14.80 -20.43 10.22
N PRO A 38 -15.01 -19.49 11.16
CA PRO A 38 -14.78 -18.07 10.92
C PRO A 38 -13.28 -17.77 10.82
N ALA A 39 -12.90 -16.97 9.82
CA ALA A 39 -11.52 -16.54 9.61
C ALA A 39 -11.41 -15.01 9.69
N THR A 40 -10.54 -14.52 10.58
CA THR A 40 -10.27 -13.08 10.74
C THR A 40 -8.87 -12.77 10.25
N PHE A 41 -8.74 -11.76 9.39
CA PHE A 41 -7.45 -11.31 8.87
C PHE A 41 -7.26 -9.82 9.15
N GLN A 42 -6.02 -9.45 9.48
CA GLN A 42 -5.59 -8.05 9.52
C GLN A 42 -4.78 -7.77 8.26
N VAL A 43 -5.21 -6.79 7.48
CA VAL A 43 -4.54 -6.41 6.23
C VAL A 43 -3.83 -5.08 6.45
N ILE A 44 -2.52 -5.07 6.25
CA ILE A 44 -1.70 -3.85 6.28
C ILE A 44 -1.48 -3.42 4.83
N TYR A 45 -1.86 -2.19 4.52
CA TYR A 45 -1.65 -1.59 3.19
C TYR A 45 -0.44 -0.67 3.24
N MET A 46 0.47 -0.81 2.28
CA MET A 46 1.60 0.11 2.11
C MET A 46 1.57 0.66 0.69
N THR A 47 1.35 1.97 0.58
CA THR A 47 1.39 2.67 -0.71
C THR A 47 2.64 3.53 -0.77
N GLY A 48 3.47 3.32 -1.78
CA GLY A 48 4.60 4.17 -2.11
C GLY A 48 4.45 4.76 -3.50
N TRP A 49 5.01 5.94 -3.71
CA TRP A 49 5.22 6.50 -5.06
C TRP A 49 6.72 6.66 -5.30
N ARG A 50 7.09 6.66 -6.57
CA ARG A 50 8.45 6.98 -7.04
C ARG A 50 8.37 8.22 -7.89
N ASP A 51 9.31 9.14 -7.70
CA ASP A 51 9.39 10.33 -8.53
C ASP A 51 9.53 9.96 -10.01
N HIS A 52 8.75 10.61 -10.87
CA HIS A 52 8.90 10.44 -12.31
C HIS A 52 10.11 11.25 -12.79
N PRO A 53 10.88 10.78 -13.80
CA PRO A 53 12.02 11.54 -14.33
C PRO A 53 11.67 12.97 -14.79
N SER A 54 10.42 13.20 -15.21
CA SER A 54 9.93 14.53 -15.63
C SER A 54 9.42 15.40 -14.47
N GLN A 55 9.54 14.96 -13.22
CA GLN A 55 9.06 15.70 -12.06
C GLN A 55 9.81 17.02 -11.93
N GLN A 56 9.07 18.13 -11.89
CA GLN A 56 9.64 19.45 -11.77
C GLN A 56 10.40 19.58 -10.45
N ARG A 57 11.63 20.07 -10.53
CA ARG A 57 12.46 20.35 -9.35
C ARG A 57 12.33 21.81 -8.94
N ALA A 58 12.41 22.07 -7.64
CA ALA A 58 12.51 23.42 -7.14
C ALA A 58 13.71 24.15 -7.79
N LYS A 59 13.49 25.38 -8.26
CA LYS A 59 14.57 26.21 -8.80
C LYS A 59 15.52 26.64 -7.66
N ARG A 60 16.78 26.94 -8.01
CA ARG A 60 17.79 27.41 -7.05
C ARG A 60 17.32 28.70 -6.36
N ARG A 61 17.54 28.83 -5.05
CA ARG A 61 17.27 30.08 -4.32
C ARG A 61 17.98 31.25 -5.01
N GLY A 62 17.26 32.35 -5.25
CA GLY A 62 17.78 33.55 -5.92
C GLY A 62 17.82 33.47 -7.45
N SER A 63 17.24 32.43 -8.08
CA SER A 63 17.15 32.32 -9.55
C SER A 63 15.95 33.05 -10.17
N ALA A 64 15.26 33.88 -9.38
CA ALA A 64 14.15 34.69 -9.88
C ALA A 64 14.71 35.79 -10.81
N THR A 65 14.20 35.85 -12.02
CA THR A 65 14.58 36.87 -13.04
C THR A 65 13.50 37.91 -13.27
N VAL A 66 12.33 37.76 -12.64
CA VAL A 66 11.15 38.62 -12.83
C VAL A 66 10.61 39.02 -11.46
N SER A 67 10.27 40.29 -11.28
CA SER A 67 9.67 40.79 -10.05
C SER A 67 8.16 40.52 -10.03
N PHE A 68 7.57 40.40 -8.84
CA PHE A 68 6.11 40.26 -8.72
C PHE A 68 5.35 41.49 -9.23
N GLN A 69 5.96 42.68 -9.19
CA GLN A 69 5.39 43.90 -9.76
C GLN A 69 5.27 43.82 -11.29
N ASP A 70 6.25 43.20 -11.95
CA ASP A 70 6.22 43.01 -13.40
C ASP A 70 5.16 41.99 -13.81
N ILE A 71 5.00 40.92 -13.03
CA ILE A 71 3.92 39.92 -13.22
C ILE A 71 2.55 40.59 -13.06
N GLN A 72 2.39 41.46 -12.06
CA GLN A 72 1.13 42.19 -11.83
C GLN A 72 0.78 43.11 -13.01
N LYS A 73 1.74 43.78 -13.63
CA LYS A 73 1.48 44.60 -14.84
C LYS A 73 1.12 43.76 -16.06
N GLN A 74 1.59 42.52 -16.14
CA GLN A 74 1.35 41.64 -17.28
C GLN A 74 0.03 40.86 -17.17
N PHE A 75 -0.44 40.57 -15.96
CA PHE A 75 -1.61 39.72 -15.71
C PHE A 75 -2.69 40.34 -14.82
N GLY A 76 -2.47 41.51 -14.25
CA GLY A 76 -3.51 42.26 -13.56
C GLY A 76 -4.46 42.86 -14.59
N SER A 77 -5.74 42.54 -14.49
CA SER A 77 -6.78 43.35 -15.13
C SER A 77 -6.67 44.77 -14.60
N GLU A 78 -6.63 45.75 -15.50
CA GLU A 78 -6.76 47.17 -15.14
C GLU A 78 -8.18 47.39 -14.63
N ASP A 79 -8.35 47.36 -13.31
CA ASP A 79 -9.46 48.00 -12.58
C ASP A 79 -8.88 49.03 -11.61
#